data_AF-A0A377J284-F1
#
_entry.id   AF-A0A377J284-F1
#
_cell.length_a   1.000
_cell.length_b   1.000
_cell.length_c   1.000
_cell.angle_alpha   90.00
_cell.angle_beta   90.00
_cell.angle_gamma   90.00
#
_symmetry.space_group_name_H-M   'P 1'
#
loop_
_entity.id
_entity.type
_entity.pdbx_description
1 polymer ?
#
loop_
_entity_poly.entity_id
_entity_poly.type
_entity_poly.pdbx_seq_one_letter_code
_entity_poly.pdbx_strand_id
1 'polypeptide(L)' 'MRILGISAYYHDSAIALLENDRIVFALQEERLSRIKADSAFPKLSIEAALNYTALQTGGGGGKLGA' A
#
# COMPACT_ATOMS: atom_id res chain seq x y z
N MET A 1 6.87 -15.37 3.48
CA MET A 1 7.74 -14.22 3.12
C MET A 1 6.86 -13.12 2.56
N ARG A 2 7.08 -11.85 2.91
CA ARG A 2 6.31 -10.70 2.40
C ARG A 2 7.20 -9.81 1.55
N ILE A 3 6.72 -9.43 0.37
CA ILE A 3 7.43 -8.58 -0.59
C ILE A 3 6.54 -7.40 -0.94
N LEU A 4 7.02 -6.17 -0.75
CA LEU A 4 6.32 -4.96 -1.16
C LEU A 4 6.97 -4.42 -2.44
N GLY A 5 6.29 -4.59 -3.57
CA GLY A 5 6.64 -3.96 -4.84
C GLY A 5 6.15 -2.51 -4.85
N ILE A 6 7.02 -1.60 -5.26
CA ILE A 6 6.73 -0.16 -5.37
C ILE A 6 7.04 0.28 -6.79
N SER A 7 6.08 0.98 -7.41
CA SER A 7 6.26 1.72 -8.66
C SER A 7 6.08 3.20 -8.36
N ALA A 8 7.07 4.05 -8.67
CA ALA A 8 7.04 5.48 -8.41
C ALA A 8 7.96 6.26 -9.37
N TYR A 9 7.81 7.59 -9.44
CA TYR A 9 8.70 8.55 -10.11
C TYR A 9 8.71 8.55 -11.66
N TYR A 10 7.79 7.84 -12.32
CA TYR A 10 7.69 7.84 -13.79
C TYR A 10 6.26 8.07 -14.30
N HIS A 11 5.30 7.32 -13.76
CA HIS A 11 3.88 7.39 -14.07
C HIS A 11 3.09 7.46 -12.76
N ASP A 12 1.81 7.03 -12.77
CA ASP A 12 1.07 6.80 -11.55
C ASP A 12 1.83 5.87 -10.61
N SER A 13 2.05 6.35 -9.40
CA SER A 13 2.65 5.57 -8.35
C SER A 13 1.67 4.52 -7.84
N ALA A 14 2.18 3.34 -7.53
CA ALA A 14 1.38 2.20 -7.10
C ALA A 14 2.21 1.23 -6.27
N ILE A 15 1.52 0.35 -5.54
CA ILE A 15 2.14 -0.73 -4.80
C ILE A 15 1.47 -2.07 -5.08
N ALA A 16 2.23 -3.14 -4.88
CA ALA A 16 1.73 -4.50 -4.82
C ALA A 16 2.40 -5.24 -3.65
N LEU A 17 1.59 -5.81 -2.77
CA LEU A 17 2.04 -6.66 -1.68
C LEU A 17 1.85 -8.12 -2.07
N LEU A 18 2.96 -8.86 -2.07
CA LEU A 18 2.96 -10.31 -2.22
C LEU A 18 3.19 -10.99 -0.87
N GLU A 19 2.44 -12.05 -0.62
CA GLU A 19 2.64 -12.98 0.48
C GLU A 19 2.58 -14.41 -0.06
N ASN A 20 3.64 -15.19 0.18
CA ASN A 20 3.73 -16.61 -0.22
C ASN A 20 3.33 -16.83 -1.70
N ASP A 21 3.95 -16.06 -2.59
CA ASP A 21 3.75 -16.08 -4.04
C ASP A 21 2.34 -15.68 -4.51
N ARG A 22 1.54 -15.05 -3.65
CA ARG A 22 0.22 -14.52 -3.98
C ARG A 22 0.17 -13.03 -3.77
N ILE A 23 -0.47 -12.32 -4.69
CA ILE A 23 -0.79 -10.90 -4.51
C ILE A 23 -1.92 -10.81 -3.50
N VAL A 24 -1.66 -10.18 -2.36
CA VAL A 24 -2.65 -10.00 -1.28
C VAL A 24 -3.21 -8.58 -1.23
N PHE A 25 -2.49 -7.61 -1.78
CA PHE A 25 -2.93 -6.21 -1.86
C PHE A 25 -2.29 -5.52 -3.06
N ALA A 26 -3.04 -4.68 -3.76
CA ALA A 26 -2.50 -3.81 -4.80
C ALA A 26 -3.34 -2.53 -4.85
N LEU A 27 -2.67 -1.37 -4.89
CA LEU A 27 -3.35 -0.09 -4.90
C LEU A 27 -2.51 0.96 -5.63
N GLN A 28 -3.21 1.84 -6.33
CA GLN A 28 -2.64 2.98 -7.05
C GLN A 28 -2.83 4.25 -6.24
N GLU A 29 -1.78 5.07 -6.12
CA GLU A 29 -1.73 6.25 -5.26
C GLU A 29 -2.80 7.28 -5.65
N GLU A 30 -3.03 7.51 -6.95
CA GLU A 30 -4.08 8.40 -7.46
C GLU A 30 -5.46 8.12 -6.83
N ARG A 31 -5.77 6.85 -6.50
CA ARG A 31 -7.06 6.50 -5.86
C ARG A 31 -7.21 7.10 -4.47
N LEU A 32 -6.10 7.29 -3.76
CA LEU A 32 -6.06 7.85 -2.41
C LEU A 32 -5.71 9.34 -2.44
N SER A 33 -4.69 9.74 -3.19
CA SER A 33 -4.25 11.14 -3.27
C SER A 33 -5.25 12.02 -4.03
N ARG A 34 -6.09 11.43 -4.90
CA ARG A 34 -7.04 12.12 -5.79
C ARG A 34 -6.35 13.10 -6.75
N ILE A 35 -5.03 12.97 -6.91
CA ILE A 35 -4.22 13.72 -7.85
C ILE A 35 -4.03 12.83 -9.07
N LYS A 36 -4.39 13.34 -10.25
CA LYS A 36 -4.30 12.57 -11.48
C LYS A 36 -2.84 12.39 -11.89
N ALA A 37 -2.44 11.18 -12.30
CA ALA A 37 -1.07 10.86 -12.70
C ALA A 37 -0.04 11.17 -11.59
N ASP A 38 -0.37 10.80 -10.35
CA ASP A 38 0.46 11.12 -9.19
C ASP A 38 1.75 10.28 -9.20
N SER A 39 2.83 10.88 -9.67
CA SER A 39 4.15 10.26 -9.73
C SER A 39 4.97 10.41 -8.44
N ALA A 40 4.40 11.01 -7.39
CA ALA A 40 5.07 11.16 -6.11
C ALA A 40 5.27 9.79 -5.44
N PHE A 41 6.10 9.73 -4.40
CA PHE A 41 6.27 8.49 -3.66
C PHE A 41 4.93 8.00 -3.06
N PRO A 42 4.51 6.73 -3.25
CA PRO A 42 3.16 6.25 -2.93
C PRO A 42 2.95 6.03 -1.44
N LYS A 43 2.94 7.12 -0.67
CA LYS A 43 2.87 7.08 0.79
C LYS A 43 1.52 6.56 1.28
N LEU A 44 0.42 7.04 0.71
CA LEU A 44 -0.93 6.67 1.15
C LEU A 44 -1.20 5.20 0.86
N SER A 45 -0.75 4.71 -0.29
CA SER A 45 -0.96 3.31 -0.67
C SER A 45 -0.14 2.38 0.22
N ILE A 46 1.10 2.75 0.59
CA ILE A 46 1.91 2.00 1.55
C ILE A 46 1.22 1.91 2.91
N GLU A 47 0.72 3.04 3.44
CA GLU A 47 -0.03 3.06 4.70
C GLU A 47 -1.27 2.16 4.63
N ALA A 48 -1.99 2.19 3.51
CA ALA A 48 -3.15 1.32 3.30
C ALA A 48 -2.77 -0.17 3.28
N ALA A 49 -1.67 -0.57 2.63
CA ALA A 49 -1.21 -1.95 2.63
C ALA A 49 -0.78 -2.44 4.01
N LEU A 50 -0.08 -1.59 4.77
CA LEU A 50 0.34 -1.91 6.13
C LEU A 50 -0.88 -2.08 7.05
N ASN A 51 -1.86 -1.19 6.96
CA ASN A 51 -3.11 -1.32 7.70
C ASN A 51 -3.88 -2.59 7.31
N TYR A 52 -3.96 -2.89 6.01
CA TYR A 52 -4.62 -4.10 5.51
C TYR A 52 -3.96 -5.37 6.05
N THR A 53 -2.63 -5.44 6.08
CA THR A 53 -1.91 -6.62 6.63
C THR A 53 -1.89 -6.67 8.15
N ALA A 54 -1.93 -5.53 8.83
CA ALA A 54 -2.05 -5.47 10.29
C ALA A 54 -3.39 -6.06 10.77
N LEU A 55 -4.46 -5.91 9.97
CA LEU A 55 -5.75 -6.52 10.28
C LEU A 55 -5.78 -8.04 10.08
N GLN A 56 -4.94 -8.58 9.18
CA GLN A 56 -4.90 -10.02 8.90
C GLN A 56 -3.93 -10.79 9.79
N THR A 57 -2.86 -10.14 10.23
CA THR A 57 -1.91 -10.74 11.16
C THR A 57 -2.44 -10.42 12.55
N GLY A 58 -3.11 -11.35 13.23
CA GLY A 58 -3.74 -11.15 14.55
C GLY A 58 -2.76 -10.82 15.70
N GLY A 59 -2.02 -9.72 15.57
CA GLY A 59 -1.15 -9.12 16.57
C GLY A 59 -1.54 -7.66 16.73
N GLY A 60 -2.08 -7.32 17.90
CA GLY A 60 -2.45 -5.95 18.24
C GLY A 60 -1.29 -4.97 18.07
N GLY A 61 -1.56 -3.82 17.46
CA GLY A 61 -0.57 -2.77 17.32
C GLY A 61 -1.00 -1.69 16.34
N GLY A 62 -1.77 -0.71 16.83
CA GLY A 62 -2.05 0.52 16.09
C GLY A 62 -3.46 1.03 16.31
N LYS A 63 -3.67 1.72 17.44
CA LYS A 63 -4.82 2.63 17.59
C LYS A 63 -4.80 3.63 16.43
N LEU A 64 -5.71 3.50 15.48
CA LEU A 64 -6.16 4.64 14.67
C LEU A 64 -7.22 5.33 15.51
N GLY A 65 -6.76 6.19 16.41
CA GLY A 65 -7.58 7.19 17.07
C GLY A 65 -7.67 8.41 16.18
N ALA A 66 -8.89 8.70 15.69
CA ALA A 66 -9.59 9.98 15.74
C ALA A 66 -10.90 9.82 14.96
#